data_AF-A0A926UD08-F1
#
_entry.id   AF-A0A926UD08-F1
#
_cell.length_a   1.000
_cell.length_b   1.000
_cell.length_c   1.000
_cell.angle_alpha   90.00
_cell.angle_beta   90.00
_cell.angle_gamma   90.00
#
_symmetry.space_group_name_H-M   'P 1'
#
loop_
_entity.id
_entity.type
_entity.pdbx_description
1 polymer ?
#
loop_
_entity_poly.entity_id
_entity_poly.type
_entity_poly.pdbx_seq_one_letter_code
_entity_poly.pdbx_strand_id
1 'polypeptide(L)'
;MPVQAQTAPARVSTVQVAALVEALRQAAPKTGIANDGLYSEWQVMPGNIPRWSRSCIGRELTPAQFEASPATARNVLTCVMRDVLQDEYRVSGNESVAVRRAAAWWMTGDSDRYNSAQTATYTQQVLSYYQQARSNSNRPANSQSSSSQPRTTTQP
;
A
#
# COMPACT_ATOMS: atom_id res chain seq x y z
N MET A 1 -38.16 21.62 11.39
CA MET A 1 -36.69 21.41 11.43
C MET A 1 -36.28 20.74 10.12
N PRO A 2 -35.47 21.36 9.25
CA PRO A 2 -34.93 20.67 8.08
C PRO A 2 -33.82 19.70 8.53
N VAL A 3 -33.94 18.43 8.16
CA VAL A 3 -32.88 17.43 8.36
C VAL A 3 -31.76 17.72 7.37
N GLN A 4 -30.61 18.13 7.87
CA GLN A 4 -29.42 18.31 7.04
C GLN A 4 -28.93 16.93 6.57
N ALA A 5 -28.78 16.76 5.25
CA ALA A 5 -28.25 15.53 4.69
C ALA A 5 -26.77 15.38 5.08
N GLN A 6 -26.52 14.50 6.05
CA GLN A 6 -25.16 14.15 6.46
C GLN A 6 -24.48 13.42 5.29
N THR A 7 -23.63 14.12 4.53
CA THR A 7 -22.75 13.49 3.54
C THR A 7 -21.87 12.47 4.26
N ALA A 8 -22.13 11.19 4.02
CA ALA A 8 -21.31 10.11 4.54
C ALA A 8 -19.85 10.31 4.11
N PRO A 9 -18.86 10.02 4.98
CA PRO A 9 -17.46 10.15 4.61
C PRO A 9 -17.15 9.29 3.38
N ALA A 10 -16.39 9.85 2.44
CA ALA A 10 -15.97 9.15 1.23
C ALA A 10 -15.21 7.87 1.63
N ARG A 11 -15.76 6.69 1.32
CA ARG A 11 -15.11 5.42 1.59
C ARG A 11 -13.86 5.29 0.72
N VAL A 12 -12.77 4.82 1.31
CA VAL A 12 -11.55 4.55 0.57
C VAL A 12 -11.78 3.46 -0.47
N SER A 13 -11.43 3.76 -1.72
CA SER A 13 -11.63 2.87 -2.86
C SER A 13 -10.60 1.73 -2.89
N THR A 14 -10.97 0.61 -3.51
CA THR A 14 -10.04 -0.51 -3.73
C THR A 14 -8.77 -0.09 -4.47
N VAL A 15 -8.84 0.92 -5.35
CA VAL A 15 -7.67 1.47 -6.06
C VAL A 15 -6.71 2.18 -5.09
N GLN A 16 -7.23 2.99 -4.16
CA GLN A 16 -6.40 3.63 -3.13
C GLN A 16 -5.76 2.57 -2.22
N VAL A 17 -6.52 1.57 -1.75
CA VAL A 17 -5.97 0.51 -0.91
C VAL A 17 -4.91 -0.33 -1.63
N ALA A 18 -5.15 -0.71 -2.89
CA ALA A 18 -4.17 -1.44 -3.70
C ALA A 18 -2.90 -0.63 -3.95
N ALA A 19 -3.01 0.67 -4.22
CA ALA A 19 -1.87 1.57 -4.38
C ALA A 19 -1.05 1.70 -3.08
N LEU A 20 -1.71 1.72 -1.91
CA LEU A 20 -1.01 1.75 -0.62
C LEU A 20 -0.26 0.44 -0.34
N VAL A 21 -0.89 -0.72 -0.61
CA VAL A 21 -0.22 -2.02 -0.46
C VAL A 21 1.00 -2.12 -1.38
N GLU A 22 0.92 -1.69 -2.64
CA GLU A 22 2.08 -1.68 -3.55
C GLU A 22 3.15 -0.65 -3.16
N ALA A 23 2.76 0.47 -2.53
CA ALA A 23 3.70 1.46 -2.03
C ALA A 23 4.50 0.94 -0.82
N LEU A 24 3.84 0.24 0.10
CA LEU A 24 4.49 -0.44 1.22
C LEU A 24 5.47 -1.51 0.73
N ARG A 25 5.11 -2.29 -0.30
CA ARG A 25 5.99 -3.30 -0.92
C ARG A 25 7.27 -2.69 -1.50
N GLN A 26 7.15 -1.53 -2.14
CA GLN A 26 8.30 -0.84 -2.74
C GLN A 26 9.18 -0.11 -1.72
N ALA A 27 8.59 0.35 -0.61
CA ALA A 27 9.32 0.96 0.50
C ALA A 27 9.87 -0.06 1.51
N ALA A 28 9.50 -1.34 1.40
CA ALA A 28 9.99 -2.40 2.27
C ALA A 28 11.52 -2.48 2.22
N PRO A 29 12.23 -2.43 3.37
CA PRO A 29 13.68 -2.53 3.40
C PRO A 29 14.14 -3.84 2.74
N LYS A 30 15.03 -3.74 1.75
CA LYS A 30 15.71 -4.91 1.20
C LYS A 30 16.90 -5.23 2.10
N THR A 31 16.61 -5.92 3.21
CA THR A 31 17.62 -6.29 4.22
C THR A 31 18.77 -7.10 3.63
N GLY A 32 18.50 -7.92 2.60
CA GLY A 32 19.47 -8.84 2.01
C GLY A 32 19.88 -9.98 2.95
N ILE A 33 19.24 -10.06 4.13
CA ILE A 33 19.51 -11.04 5.16
C ILE A 33 18.49 -12.16 5.01
N ALA A 34 18.97 -13.37 4.71
CA ALA A 34 18.11 -14.54 4.75
C ALA A 34 17.65 -14.80 6.20
N ASN A 35 16.33 -14.87 6.42
CA ASN A 35 15.71 -15.04 7.73
C ASN A 35 15.94 -13.85 8.69
N ASP A 36 15.74 -12.62 8.22
CA ASP A 36 15.69 -11.39 9.04
C ASP A 36 14.54 -11.35 10.07
N GLY A 37 13.71 -12.39 10.12
CA GLY A 37 12.55 -12.52 11.01
C GLY A 37 11.29 -11.84 10.47
N LEU A 38 11.31 -11.34 9.24
CA LEU A 38 10.19 -10.69 8.57
C LEU A 38 9.76 -11.51 7.34
N TYR A 39 8.48 -11.43 6.99
CA TYR A 39 7.86 -12.33 6.01
C TYR A 39 7.16 -11.59 4.88
N SER A 40 7.18 -12.18 3.69
CA SER A 40 6.72 -11.68 2.40
C SER A 40 7.46 -10.43 1.91
N GLU A 41 7.17 -10.03 0.67
CA GLU A 41 7.67 -8.78 0.05
C GLU A 41 7.35 -7.50 0.85
N TRP A 42 6.48 -7.58 1.85
CA TRP A 42 6.07 -6.46 2.70
C TRP A 42 6.74 -6.44 4.08
N GLN A 43 7.62 -7.41 4.38
CA GLN A 43 8.41 -7.44 5.62
C GLN A 43 7.52 -7.44 6.89
N VAL A 44 6.55 -8.37 6.93
CA VAL A 44 5.57 -8.51 8.02
C VAL A 44 6.15 -9.27 9.21
N MET A 45 5.95 -8.75 10.42
CA MET A 45 6.31 -9.46 11.66
C MET A 45 5.47 -10.73 11.88
N PRO A 46 6.06 -11.87 12.28
CA PRO A 46 5.37 -13.16 12.38
C PRO A 46 4.18 -13.16 13.34
N GLY A 47 4.25 -12.38 14.43
CA GLY A 47 3.16 -12.28 15.41
C GLY A 47 1.86 -11.66 14.85
N ASN A 48 1.93 -10.89 13.77
CA ASN A 48 0.75 -10.29 13.14
C ASN A 48 0.00 -11.29 12.24
N ILE A 49 0.73 -12.23 11.64
CA ILE A 49 0.24 -13.09 10.54
C ILE A 49 -0.97 -13.94 10.97
N PRO A 50 -0.98 -14.66 12.11
CA PRO A 50 -2.13 -15.47 12.52
C PRO A 50 -3.39 -14.61 12.74
N ARG A 51 -3.26 -13.50 13.47
CA ARG A 51 -4.39 -12.60 13.77
C ARG A 51 -4.98 -11.98 12.51
N TRP A 52 -4.13 -11.41 11.65
CA TRP A 52 -4.59 -10.75 10.42
C TRP A 52 -5.21 -11.75 9.44
N SER A 53 -4.61 -12.92 9.25
CA SER A 53 -5.17 -13.95 8.37
C SER A 53 -6.51 -14.48 8.89
N ARG A 54 -6.69 -14.72 10.20
CA ARG A 54 -8.01 -15.12 10.73
C ARG A 54 -9.07 -14.06 10.46
N SER A 55 -8.78 -12.79 10.72
CA SER A 55 -9.75 -11.71 10.48
C SER A 55 -10.09 -11.53 8.99
N CYS A 56 -9.12 -11.70 8.09
CA CYS A 56 -9.27 -11.35 6.68
C CYS A 56 -9.66 -12.50 5.76
N ILE A 57 -9.31 -13.74 6.10
CA ILE A 57 -9.59 -14.94 5.29
C ILE A 57 -10.18 -16.12 6.09
N GLY A 58 -10.61 -15.87 7.33
CA GLY A 58 -11.33 -16.86 8.17
C GLY A 58 -10.46 -17.96 8.80
N ARG A 59 -9.15 -17.99 8.53
CA ARG A 59 -8.22 -18.98 9.10
C ARG A 59 -6.86 -18.38 9.44
N GLU A 60 -6.20 -18.92 10.45
CA GLU A 60 -4.80 -18.62 10.70
C GLU A 60 -3.90 -19.19 9.62
N LEU A 61 -2.88 -18.43 9.25
CA LEU A 61 -1.72 -18.87 8.52
C LEU A 61 -0.50 -18.86 9.44
N THR A 62 0.40 -19.82 9.26
CA THR A 62 1.76 -19.72 9.81
C THR A 62 2.59 -18.73 8.98
N PRO A 63 3.69 -18.17 9.52
CA PRO A 63 4.57 -17.29 8.75
C PRO A 63 5.10 -17.95 7.46
N ALA A 64 5.42 -19.25 7.49
CA ALA A 64 5.83 -20.00 6.30
C ALA A 64 4.73 -20.16 5.24
N GLN A 65 3.46 -20.35 5.65
CA GLN A 65 2.32 -20.41 4.73
C GLN A 65 2.02 -19.04 4.09
N PHE A 66 2.30 -17.97 4.82
CA PHE A 66 2.16 -16.60 4.36
C PHE A 66 3.25 -16.22 3.36
N GLU A 67 4.51 -16.58 3.66
CA GLU A 67 5.66 -16.45 2.74
C GLU A 67 5.43 -17.15 1.41
N ALA A 68 4.98 -18.42 1.47
CA ALA A 68 4.82 -19.28 0.30
C ALA A 68 3.73 -18.82 -0.68
N SER A 69 2.96 -17.77 -0.38
CA SER A 69 1.90 -17.26 -1.25
C SER A 69 1.82 -15.73 -1.24
N PRO A 70 2.61 -15.03 -2.09
CA PRO A 70 2.53 -13.58 -2.25
C PRO A 70 1.12 -13.06 -2.57
N ALA A 71 0.32 -13.84 -3.32
CA ALA A 71 -1.08 -13.52 -3.58
C ALA A 71 -1.95 -13.56 -2.31
N THR A 72 -1.73 -14.53 -1.42
CA THR A 72 -2.46 -14.62 -0.14
C THR A 72 -2.00 -13.52 0.81
N ALA A 73 -0.69 -13.26 0.89
CA ALA A 73 -0.14 -12.15 1.67
C ALA A 73 -0.75 -10.80 1.24
N ARG A 74 -0.74 -10.51 -0.08
CA ARG A 74 -1.37 -9.32 -0.66
C ARG A 74 -2.85 -9.20 -0.31
N ASN A 75 -3.60 -10.30 -0.33
CA ASN A 75 -5.04 -10.28 0.01
C ASN A 75 -5.25 -9.90 1.49
N VAL A 76 -4.51 -10.52 2.41
CA VAL A 76 -4.56 -10.19 3.85
C VAL A 76 -4.16 -8.72 4.08
N LEU A 77 -3.11 -8.23 3.42
CA LEU A 77 -2.71 -6.82 3.53
C LEU A 77 -3.74 -5.85 2.93
N THR A 78 -4.38 -6.21 1.82
CA THR A 78 -5.44 -5.40 1.20
C THR A 78 -6.67 -5.29 2.11
N CYS A 79 -6.94 -6.32 2.92
CA CYS A 79 -7.94 -6.28 3.98
C CYS A 79 -7.50 -5.35 5.13
N VAL A 80 -6.35 -5.60 5.75
CA VAL A 80 -5.84 -4.81 6.90
C VAL A 80 -5.69 -3.32 6.54
N MET A 81 -5.04 -3.02 5.41
CA MET A 81 -4.77 -1.64 5.00
C MET A 81 -6.00 -0.89 4.51
N ARG A 82 -7.13 -1.56 4.25
CA ARG A 82 -8.41 -0.89 3.97
C ARG A 82 -8.90 -0.18 5.22
N ASP A 83 -8.95 -0.88 6.35
CA ASP A 83 -9.48 -0.34 7.60
C ASP A 83 -8.56 0.76 8.13
N VAL A 84 -7.24 0.52 8.13
CA VAL A 84 -6.24 1.52 8.51
C VAL A 84 -6.34 2.78 7.64
N LEU A 85 -6.35 2.65 6.30
CA LEU A 85 -6.44 3.82 5.43
C LEU A 85 -7.78 4.56 5.59
N GLN A 86 -8.89 3.84 5.82
CA GLN A 86 -10.19 4.45 6.06
C GLN A 86 -10.23 5.26 7.37
N ASP A 87 -9.61 4.74 8.41
CA ASP A 87 -9.52 5.40 9.72
C ASP A 87 -8.61 6.63 9.65
N GLU A 88 -7.42 6.52 9.06
CA GLU A 88 -6.52 7.66 8.90
C GLU A 88 -7.06 8.73 7.94
N TYR A 89 -7.87 8.36 6.94
CA TYR A 89 -8.58 9.32 6.10
C TYR A 89 -9.67 10.06 6.88
N ARG A 90 -10.42 9.36 7.75
CA ARG A 90 -11.43 9.97 8.64
C ARG A 90 -10.80 10.93 9.64
N VAL A 91 -9.62 10.62 10.17
CA VAL A 91 -8.89 11.47 11.12
C VAL A 91 -8.28 12.70 10.44
N SER A 92 -7.66 12.53 9.27
CA SER A 92 -6.90 13.61 8.61
C SER A 92 -7.68 14.46 7.61
N GLY A 93 -8.77 13.94 7.05
CA GLY A 93 -9.49 14.57 5.94
C GLY A 93 -8.69 14.70 4.64
N ASN A 94 -7.50 14.10 4.54
CA ASN A 94 -6.55 14.32 3.44
C ASN A 94 -5.84 13.02 3.02
N GLU A 95 -5.97 12.62 1.76
CA GLU A 95 -5.39 11.37 1.23
C GLU A 95 -3.88 11.24 1.47
N SER A 96 -3.12 12.31 1.29
CA SER A 96 -1.65 12.28 1.41
C SER A 96 -1.21 12.16 2.88
N VAL A 97 -1.93 12.81 3.80
CA VAL A 97 -1.69 12.67 5.24
C VAL A 97 -2.12 11.27 5.71
N ALA A 98 -3.27 10.78 5.27
CA ALA A 98 -3.77 9.43 5.59
C ALA A 98 -2.80 8.33 5.16
N VAL A 99 -2.24 8.41 3.94
CA VAL A 99 -1.21 7.47 3.44
C VAL A 99 0.05 7.50 4.30
N ARG A 100 0.53 8.70 4.70
CA ARG A 100 1.71 8.81 5.57
C ARG A 100 1.45 8.28 6.97
N ARG A 101 0.27 8.52 7.54
CA ARG A 101 -0.17 7.99 8.84
C ARG A 101 -0.30 6.47 8.81
N ALA A 102 -0.91 5.90 7.78
CA ALA A 102 -0.96 4.45 7.56
C ALA A 102 0.43 3.82 7.39
N ALA A 103 1.39 4.53 6.77
CA ALA A 103 2.79 4.10 6.70
C ALA A 103 3.50 4.15 8.06
N ALA A 104 3.22 5.16 8.89
CA ALA A 104 3.75 5.24 10.26
C ALA A 104 3.23 4.11 11.13
N TRP A 105 1.93 3.82 11.02
CA TRP A 105 1.29 2.66 11.65
C TRP A 105 1.92 1.33 11.18
N TRP A 106 2.17 1.17 9.87
CA TRP A 106 2.83 -0.01 9.33
C TRP A 106 4.23 -0.23 9.94
N MET A 107 5.00 0.84 10.08
CA MET A 107 6.37 0.78 10.59
C MET A 107 6.46 0.66 12.13
N THR A 108 5.51 1.23 12.88
CA THR A 108 5.66 1.42 14.34
C THR A 108 4.44 1.05 15.18
N GLY A 109 3.29 0.76 14.57
CA GLY A 109 1.99 0.65 15.24
C GLY A 109 1.35 2.01 15.63
N ASP A 110 2.03 3.13 15.40
CA ASP A 110 1.63 4.48 15.81
C ASP A 110 1.51 5.41 14.60
N SER A 111 0.27 5.79 14.27
CA SER A 111 -0.07 6.66 13.14
C SER A 111 0.38 8.12 13.32
N ASP A 112 0.48 8.61 14.55
CA ASP A 112 0.80 10.01 14.85
C ASP A 112 2.29 10.31 14.63
N ARG A 113 3.14 9.28 14.63
CA ARG A 113 4.57 9.39 14.33
C ARG A 113 4.92 9.77 12.90
N TYR A 114 3.96 9.86 11.98
CA TYR A 114 4.23 10.01 10.54
C TYR A 114 5.16 11.16 10.10
N ASN A 115 5.33 12.19 10.94
CA ASN A 115 6.24 13.30 10.69
C ASN A 115 7.40 13.40 11.71
N SER A 116 7.64 12.35 12.51
CA SER A 116 8.75 12.28 13.45
C SER A 116 10.07 11.99 12.72
N ALA A 117 11.19 12.37 13.32
CA ALA A 117 12.52 12.18 12.75
C ALA A 117 12.84 10.70 12.42
N GLN A 118 12.22 9.75 13.14
CA GLN A 118 12.44 8.31 12.97
C GLN A 118 11.68 7.72 11.77
N THR A 119 10.54 8.29 11.36
CA THR A 119 9.70 7.69 10.31
C THR A 119 9.44 8.61 9.11
N ALA A 120 9.70 9.92 9.21
CA ALA A 120 9.34 10.90 8.18
C ALA A 120 9.87 10.50 6.78
N THR A 121 11.13 10.08 6.67
CA THR A 121 11.74 9.60 5.43
C THR A 121 10.97 8.42 4.83
N TYR A 122 10.63 7.42 5.64
CA TYR A 122 9.89 6.23 5.20
C TYR A 122 8.46 6.58 4.76
N THR A 123 7.72 7.35 5.56
CA THR A 123 6.33 7.71 5.20
C THR A 123 6.28 8.57 3.94
N GLN A 124 7.27 9.45 3.73
CA GLN A 124 7.38 10.26 2.52
C GLN A 124 7.73 9.40 1.30
N GLN A 125 8.57 8.37 1.46
CA GLN A 125 8.87 7.40 0.40
C GLN A 125 7.63 6.56 0.03
N VAL A 126 6.86 6.08 1.01
CA VAL A 126 5.58 5.39 0.77
C VAL A 126 4.59 6.32 0.04
N LEU A 127 4.47 7.58 0.45
CA LEU A 127 3.61 8.56 -0.25
C LEU A 127 4.04 8.77 -1.71
N SER A 128 5.35 8.79 -1.99
CA SER A 128 5.86 8.92 -3.36
C SER A 128 5.47 7.73 -4.25
N TYR A 129 5.73 6.48 -3.80
CA TYR A 129 5.31 5.28 -4.55
C TYR A 129 3.79 5.19 -4.71
N TYR A 130 3.04 5.60 -3.69
CA TYR A 130 1.59 5.66 -3.72
C TYR A 130 1.08 6.61 -4.83
N GLN A 131 1.62 7.83 -4.87
CA GLN A 131 1.27 8.83 -5.90
C GLN A 131 1.64 8.35 -7.31
N GLN A 132 2.78 7.65 -7.46
CA GLN A 132 3.17 7.03 -8.72
C GLN A 132 2.17 5.93 -9.16
N ALA A 133 1.78 5.05 -8.25
CA ALA A 133 0.80 3.99 -8.52
C ALA A 133 -0.59 4.57 -8.88
N ARG A 134 -1.04 5.62 -8.18
CA ARG A 134 -2.28 6.36 -8.49
C ARG A 134 -2.21 7.01 -9.87
N SER A 135 -1.09 7.63 -10.23
CA SER A 135 -0.88 8.30 -11.52
C SER A 135 -0.89 7.30 -12.68
N ASN A 136 -0.23 6.15 -12.52
CA ASN A 136 -0.24 5.06 -13.51
C ASN A 136 -1.65 4.47 -13.70
N SER A 137 -2.41 4.34 -12.61
CA SER A 137 -3.81 3.85 -12.65
C SER A 137 -4.77 4.82 -13.35
N ASN A 138 -4.43 6.12 -13.40
CA ASN A 138 -5.23 7.16 -14.04
C ASN A 138 -4.79 7.45 -15.49
N ARG A 139 -3.76 6.78 -16.01
CA ARG A 139 -3.26 6.99 -17.37
C ARG A 139 -4.17 6.26 -18.37
N PRO A 140 -4.80 6.95 -19.34
CA PRO A 140 -5.60 6.28 -20.36
C PRO A 140 -4.72 5.36 -21.21
N ALA A 141 -5.28 4.22 -21.65
CA ALA A 141 -4.56 3.12 -22.28
C ALA A 141 -3.93 3.41 -23.67
N ASN A 142 -3.89 4.67 -24.11
CA ASN A 142 -3.48 5.08 -25.45
C ASN A 142 -2.24 6.02 -25.45
N SER A 143 -1.26 5.76 -24.58
CA SER A 143 -0.06 6.61 -24.45
C SER A 143 1.24 5.83 -24.24
N GLN A 144 1.34 4.61 -24.79
CA GLN A 144 2.58 3.83 -24.88
C GLN A 144 2.78 3.32 -26.31
N SER A 145 3.18 4.21 -27.22
CA SER A 145 3.67 3.88 -28.58
C SER A 145 4.38 5.09 -29.20
N SER A 146 5.60 5.41 -28.75
CA SER A 146 6.50 6.40 -29.39
C SER A 146 7.95 6.30 -28.87
N SER A 147 8.67 5.21 -29.16
CA SER A 147 10.15 5.19 -29.10
C SER A 147 10.74 3.88 -29.67
N SER A 148 10.65 3.69 -30.99
CA SER A 148 11.43 2.70 -31.75
C SER A 148 11.44 3.07 -33.24
N GLN A 149 12.37 3.93 -33.64
CA GLN A 149 12.76 4.06 -35.05
C GLN A 149 13.91 3.10 -35.35
N PRO A 150 13.76 2.20 -36.34
CA PRO A 150 14.87 1.73 -37.15
C PRO A 150 14.94 2.56 -38.45
N ARG A 151 16.15 2.94 -38.87
CA ARG A 151 16.42 3.37 -40.25
C ARG A 151 16.52 2.13 -41.15
N THR A 152 15.91 2.17 -42.34
CA THR A 152 16.47 1.52 -43.54
C THR A 152 15.94 2.12 -44.85
N THR A 153 16.68 1.86 -45.93
CA THR A 153 16.74 2.56 -47.23
C THR A 153 15.98 1.80 -48.35
N THR A 154 15.86 2.40 -49.57
CA THR A 154 15.66 1.70 -50.88
C THR A 154 14.18 1.27 -51.14
N GLN A 155 13.51 1.39 -52.32
CA GLN A 155 13.76 1.80 -53.73
C GLN A 155 12.43 2.43 -54.32
N PRO A 156 12.18 2.71 -55.64
CA PRO A 156 12.89 2.38 -56.91
C PRO A 156 13.87 3.45 -57.41
#